data_AF-A0A0E4CSU5-F1
#
_entry.id   AF-A0A0E4CSU5-F1
#
_cell.length_a   1.000
_cell.length_b   1.000
_cell.length_c   1.000
_cell.angle_alpha   90.00
_cell.angle_beta   90.00
_cell.angle_gamma   90.00
#
_symmetry.space_group_name_H-M   'P 1'
#
loop_
_entity.id
_entity.type
_entity.pdbx_description
1 polymer ?
#
loop_
_entity_poly.entity_id
_entity_poly.type
_entity_poly.pdbx_seq_one_letter_code
_entity_poly.pdbx_strand_id
1 'polypeptide(L)'
;MTKTKITRPSQLKYLGFGFWKSAEGWKSRPHQESIQSFKRKLRKLTTRKWSTDLGSRIEKLNWLIRGWINYFALTNMKSVMGEIDKRLRTRIRVIIWKQWKKKSRRLWGLLKLGTPKWIADKVSGWGDHYQLVALHRMRLVVSLSWRQTI
;
A
#
# COMPACT_ATOMS: atom_id res chain seq x y z
N MET A 1 28.88 -10.61 6.98
CA MET A 1 28.52 -11.40 5.78
C MET A 1 29.52 -11.10 4.69
N THR A 2 30.15 -12.14 4.12
CA THR A 2 31.12 -12.00 3.03
C THR A 2 30.39 -11.62 1.74
N LYS A 3 30.86 -10.55 1.07
CA LYS A 3 30.20 -9.96 -0.11
C LYS A 3 30.33 -10.87 -1.35
N THR A 4 31.44 -11.59 -1.47
CA THR A 4 31.74 -12.47 -2.60
C THR A 4 31.44 -13.92 -2.20
N LYS A 5 30.69 -14.63 -3.04
CA LYS A 5 30.35 -16.05 -2.86
C LYS A 5 29.98 -16.69 -4.19
N ILE A 6 30.38 -17.94 -4.39
CA ILE A 6 29.95 -18.75 -5.53
C ILE A 6 28.54 -19.26 -5.22
N THR A 7 27.53 -18.80 -5.96
CA THR A 7 26.13 -19.19 -5.72
C THR A 7 25.36 -19.28 -7.04
N ARG A 8 24.26 -20.04 -7.03
CA ARG A 8 23.35 -20.09 -8.17
C ARG A 8 22.71 -18.71 -8.39
N PRO A 9 22.45 -18.27 -9.64
CA PRO A 9 21.85 -16.96 -9.91
C PRO A 9 20.50 -16.73 -9.20
N SER A 10 19.77 -17.79 -8.88
CA SER A 10 18.51 -17.72 -8.14
C SER A 10 18.62 -17.24 -6.69
N GLN A 11 19.80 -17.42 -6.09
CA GLN A 11 20.14 -17.02 -4.71
C GLN A 11 21.03 -15.77 -4.67
N LEU A 12 21.40 -15.25 -5.85
CA LEU A 12 22.23 -14.07 -5.98
C LEU A 12 21.37 -12.81 -5.89
N LYS A 13 21.88 -11.82 -5.15
CA LYS A 13 21.38 -10.45 -5.13
C LYS A 13 22.36 -9.56 -5.89
N TYR A 14 21.90 -8.91 -6.95
CA TYR A 14 22.71 -7.96 -7.71
C TYR A 14 21.92 -6.67 -7.92
N LEU A 15 22.46 -5.53 -7.46
CA LEU A 15 21.81 -4.21 -7.54
C LEU A 15 20.36 -4.19 -7.01
N GLY A 16 20.02 -5.08 -6.08
CA GLY A 16 18.66 -5.20 -5.55
C GLY A 16 17.70 -6.01 -6.41
N PHE A 17 18.16 -6.60 -7.51
CA PHE A 17 17.49 -7.62 -8.29
C PHE A 17 17.90 -9.02 -7.81
N GLY A 18 16.99 -9.97 -8.00
CA GLY A 18 17.28 -11.39 -8.00
C GLY A 18 16.82 -12.00 -9.32
N PHE A 19 17.29 -13.21 -9.61
CA PHE A 19 16.99 -13.89 -10.87
C PHE A 19 16.18 -15.16 -10.62
N TRP A 20 15.43 -15.60 -11.62
CA TRP A 20 14.77 -16.90 -11.62
C TRP A 20 14.72 -17.44 -13.04
N LYS A 21 14.71 -18.77 -13.16
CA LYS A 21 14.68 -19.44 -14.46
C LYS A 21 13.23 -19.73 -14.85
N SER A 22 12.79 -19.11 -15.94
CA SER A 22 11.51 -19.39 -16.61
C SER A 22 11.75 -20.36 -17.77
N ALA A 23 10.66 -20.90 -18.37
CA ALA A 23 10.75 -21.74 -19.56
C ALA A 23 11.40 -21.00 -20.76
N GLU A 24 11.15 -19.69 -20.86
CA GLU A 24 11.69 -18.80 -21.90
C GLU A 24 13.12 -18.29 -21.58
N GLY A 25 13.71 -18.68 -20.46
CA GLY A 25 15.04 -18.23 -20.03
C GLY A 25 15.07 -17.51 -18.68
N TRP A 26 16.18 -16.84 -18.40
CA TRP A 26 16.38 -16.15 -17.12
C TRP A 26 15.61 -14.82 -17.08
N LYS A 27 14.79 -14.65 -16.04
CA LYS A 27 14.02 -13.43 -15.78
C LYS A 27 14.47 -12.77 -14.49
N SER A 28 14.38 -11.44 -14.45
CA SER A 28 14.69 -10.63 -13.28
C SER A 28 13.45 -10.43 -12.40
N ARG A 29 13.68 -10.33 -11.09
CA ARG A 29 12.67 -9.99 -10.08
C ARG A 29 13.28 -9.05 -9.04
N PRO A 30 12.49 -8.21 -8.35
CA PRO A 30 13.01 -7.46 -7.21
C PRO A 30 13.44 -8.44 -6.11
N HIS A 31 14.65 -8.26 -5.57
CA HIS A 31 15.14 -9.09 -4.48
C HIS A 31 14.30 -8.87 -3.21
N GLN A 32 14.17 -9.91 -2.39
CA GLN A 32 13.32 -9.87 -1.18
C GLN A 32 13.74 -8.76 -0.21
N GLU A 33 15.04 -8.50 -0.07
CA GLU A 33 15.55 -7.39 0.75
C GLU A 33 15.15 -6.01 0.21
N SER A 34 15.14 -5.83 -1.11
CA SER A 34 14.69 -4.59 -1.76
C SER A 34 13.21 -4.37 -1.47
N ILE A 35 12.39 -5.42 -1.63
CA ILE A 35 10.96 -5.39 -1.30
C ILE A 35 10.76 -5.04 0.18
N GLN A 36 11.52 -5.66 1.10
CA GLN A 36 11.45 -5.34 2.53
C GLN A 36 11.86 -3.90 2.84
N SER A 37 12.90 -3.38 2.19
CA SER A 37 13.31 -1.99 2.29
C SER A 37 12.20 -1.03 1.85
N PHE A 38 11.57 -1.31 0.71
CA PHE A 38 10.43 -0.55 0.20
C PHE A 38 9.22 -0.61 1.16
N LYS A 39 8.85 -1.80 1.64
CA LYS A 39 7.80 -1.99 2.65
C LYS A 39 8.08 -1.19 3.93
N ARG A 40 9.35 -1.11 4.37
CA ARG A 40 9.76 -0.27 5.52
C ARG A 40 9.59 1.21 5.24
N LYS A 41 10.00 1.71 4.07
CA LYS A 41 9.80 3.11 3.66
C LYS A 41 8.32 3.48 3.62
N LEU A 42 7.49 2.65 2.97
CA LEU A 42 6.03 2.81 2.97
C LEU A 42 5.45 2.81 4.39
N ARG A 43 5.93 1.92 5.26
CA ARG A 43 5.48 1.85 6.67
C ARG A 43 5.78 3.13 7.43
N LYS A 44 6.95 3.75 7.21
CA LYS A 44 7.33 5.03 7.82
C LYS A 44 6.36 6.14 7.40
N LEU A 45 6.11 6.30 6.10
CA LEU A 45 5.20 7.32 5.55
C LEU A 45 3.73 7.11 5.98
N THR A 46 3.33 5.87 6.21
CA THR A 46 1.97 5.52 6.66
C THR A 46 1.88 5.29 8.18
N THR A 47 2.75 5.92 8.96
CA THR A 47 2.72 5.84 10.42
C THR A 47 1.53 6.64 10.98
N ARG A 48 0.81 6.05 11.94
CA ARG A 48 -0.37 6.67 12.57
C ARG A 48 -0.03 7.84 13.49
N LYS A 49 1.12 7.81 14.16
CA LYS A 49 1.59 8.85 15.09
C LYS A 49 2.04 10.14 14.40
N TRP A 50 2.23 10.11 13.09
CA TRP A 50 2.76 11.25 12.36
C TRP A 50 1.62 12.24 12.06
N SER A 51 1.69 13.46 12.62
CA SER A 51 0.74 14.55 12.37
C SER A 51 1.17 15.30 11.11
N THR A 52 0.61 14.92 9.97
CA THR A 52 0.85 15.59 8.69
C THR A 52 -0.43 15.52 7.88
N ASP A 53 -0.66 16.53 7.05
CA ASP A 53 -1.76 16.54 6.10
C ASP A 53 -1.81 15.27 5.24
N LEU A 54 -3.02 14.87 4.88
CA LEU A 54 -3.27 13.66 4.10
C LEU A 54 -2.78 13.83 2.65
N GLY A 55 -2.95 15.01 2.06
CA GLY A 55 -2.49 15.34 0.71
C GLY A 55 -0.99 15.23 0.59
N SER A 56 -0.22 15.89 1.46
CA SER A 56 1.25 15.78 1.48
C SER A 56 1.72 14.35 1.70
N ARG A 57 0.96 13.54 2.46
CA ARG A 57 1.28 12.12 2.66
C ARG A 57 1.05 11.31 1.38
N ILE A 58 -0.04 11.54 0.67
CA ILE A 58 -0.35 10.88 -0.60
C ILE A 58 0.71 11.24 -1.65
N GLU A 59 1.11 12.50 -1.73
CA GLU A 59 2.15 12.96 -2.66
C GLU A 59 3.48 12.23 -2.43
N LYS A 60 3.96 12.20 -1.17
CA LYS A 60 5.19 11.48 -0.80
C LYS A 60 5.11 9.98 -1.10
N LEU A 61 3.93 9.37 -0.90
CA LEU A 61 3.72 7.97 -1.27
C LEU A 61 3.80 7.78 -2.78
N ASN A 62 3.16 8.65 -3.56
CA ASN A 62 3.17 8.58 -5.02
C ASN A 62 4.59 8.73 -5.58
N TRP A 63 5.38 9.67 -5.07
CA TRP A 63 6.78 9.85 -5.46
C TRP A 63 7.61 8.59 -5.19
N LEU A 64 7.48 8.02 -3.99
CA LEU A 64 8.20 6.81 -3.60
C LEU A 64 7.80 5.60 -4.47
N ILE A 65 6.50 5.44 -4.75
CA ILE A 65 5.97 4.35 -5.57
C ILE A 65 6.44 4.50 -7.01
N ARG A 66 6.33 5.70 -7.60
CA ARG A 66 6.78 5.98 -8.97
C ARG A 66 8.27 5.70 -9.14
N GLY A 67 9.10 6.22 -8.24
CA GLY A 67 10.55 5.96 -8.30
C GLY A 67 10.89 4.47 -8.18
N TRP A 68 10.17 3.73 -7.34
CA TRP A 68 10.34 2.28 -7.22
C TRP A 68 9.90 1.52 -8.46
N ILE A 69 8.76 1.87 -9.04
CA ILE A 69 8.24 1.25 -10.26
C ILE A 69 9.20 1.50 -11.42
N ASN A 70 9.69 2.73 -11.59
CA ASN A 70 10.61 3.07 -12.66
C ASN A 70 11.92 2.29 -12.54
N TYR A 71 12.46 2.13 -11.32
CA TYR A 71 13.68 1.35 -11.11
C TYR A 71 13.52 -0.14 -11.42
N PHE A 72 12.34 -0.72 -11.13
CA PHE A 72 12.05 -2.14 -11.36
C PHE A 72 11.19 -2.42 -12.60
N ALA A 73 11.10 -1.47 -13.54
CA ALA A 73 10.19 -1.53 -14.69
C ALA A 73 10.40 -2.78 -15.56
N LEU A 74 11.64 -3.26 -15.67
CA LEU A 74 12.02 -4.44 -16.45
C LEU A 74 11.68 -5.78 -15.79
N THR A 75 11.08 -5.78 -14.59
CA THR A 75 10.83 -7.00 -13.80
C THR A 75 9.36 -7.40 -13.77
N ASN A 76 9.10 -8.70 -13.62
CA ASN A 76 7.74 -9.18 -13.36
C ASN A 76 7.41 -9.03 -11.85
N MET A 77 6.67 -7.96 -11.51
CA MET A 77 6.36 -7.59 -10.11
C MET A 77 4.86 -7.38 -9.82
N LYS A 78 3.97 -7.77 -10.74
CA LYS A 78 2.52 -7.51 -10.62
C LYS A 78 1.92 -8.07 -9.31
N SER A 79 2.26 -9.31 -8.96
CA SER A 79 1.77 -9.97 -7.74
C SER A 79 2.24 -9.24 -6.47
N VAL A 80 3.54 -8.97 -6.38
CA VAL A 80 4.15 -8.27 -5.24
C VAL A 80 3.55 -6.88 -5.07
N MET A 81 3.35 -6.15 -6.18
CA MET A 81 2.75 -4.82 -6.13
C MET A 81 1.30 -4.89 -5.64
N GLY A 82 0.50 -5.86 -6.10
CA GLY A 82 -0.87 -6.06 -5.66
C GLY A 82 -0.99 -6.30 -4.15
N GLU A 83 -0.09 -7.09 -3.56
CA GLU A 83 -0.06 -7.30 -2.10
C GLU A 83 0.29 -6.03 -1.33
N ILE A 84 1.29 -5.28 -1.81
CA ILE A 84 1.73 -4.03 -1.17
C ILE A 84 0.62 -2.99 -1.23
N ASP A 85 -0.01 -2.84 -2.39
CA ASP A 85 -1.11 -1.92 -2.66
C ASP A 85 -2.33 -2.25 -1.78
N LYS A 86 -2.71 -3.54 -1.65
CA LYS A 86 -3.76 -3.97 -0.71
C LYS A 86 -3.46 -3.50 0.72
N ARG A 87 -2.23 -3.72 1.21
CA ARG A 87 -1.81 -3.29 2.56
C ARG A 87 -1.78 -1.77 2.69
N LEU A 88 -1.34 -1.06 1.65
CA LEU A 88 -1.25 0.39 1.63
C LEU A 88 -2.64 1.03 1.73
N ARG A 89 -3.61 0.57 0.93
CA ARG A 89 -5.00 1.06 0.98
C ARG A 89 -5.62 0.84 2.35
N THR A 90 -5.44 -0.33 2.95
CA THR A 90 -5.93 -0.60 4.32
C THR A 90 -5.36 0.41 5.32
N ARG A 91 -4.06 0.71 5.24
CA ARG A 91 -3.41 1.67 6.15
C ARG A 91 -3.91 3.10 5.95
N ILE A 92 -4.07 3.53 4.70
CA ILE A 92 -4.62 4.87 4.39
C ILE A 92 -6.04 5.01 4.95
N ARG A 93 -6.90 3.99 4.76
CA ARG A 93 -8.26 4.00 5.34
C ARG A 93 -8.24 4.14 6.86
N VAL A 94 -7.35 3.42 7.54
CA VAL A 94 -7.19 3.54 9.00
C VAL A 94 -6.72 4.94 9.41
N ILE A 95 -5.81 5.56 8.66
CA ILE A 95 -5.37 6.95 8.92
C ILE A 95 -6.54 7.92 8.80
N ILE A 96 -7.30 7.84 7.70
CA ILE A 96 -8.49 8.68 7.46
C ILE A 96 -9.52 8.49 8.58
N TRP A 97 -9.79 7.23 8.97
CA TRP A 97 -10.73 6.93 10.06
C TRP A 97 -10.31 7.56 11.39
N LYS A 98 -9.02 7.52 11.72
CA LYS A 98 -8.48 8.14 12.93
C LYS A 98 -8.40 9.66 12.85
N GLN A 99 -8.27 10.24 11.65
CA GLN A 99 -8.43 11.69 11.44
C GLN A 99 -9.88 12.12 11.68
N TRP A 100 -10.87 11.29 11.33
CA TRP A 100 -12.27 11.53 11.64
C TRP A 100 -12.59 11.21 13.11
N LYS A 101 -12.24 12.15 14.00
CA LYS A 101 -12.44 12.01 15.45
C LYS A 101 -13.91 11.96 15.86
N LYS A 102 -14.78 12.77 15.23
CA LYS A 102 -16.20 12.91 15.58
C LYS A 102 -17.10 11.99 14.74
N LYS A 103 -18.15 11.42 15.36
CA LYS A 103 -19.18 10.61 14.68
C LYS A 103 -19.76 11.34 13.46
N SER A 104 -20.10 12.62 13.62
CA SER A 104 -20.64 13.47 12.53
C SER A 104 -19.70 13.53 11.32
N ARG A 105 -18.39 13.67 11.54
CA ARG A 105 -17.40 13.71 10.44
C ARG A 105 -17.26 12.35 9.76
N ARG A 106 -17.33 11.25 10.50
CA ARG A 106 -17.33 9.89 9.93
C ARG A 106 -18.57 9.66 9.09
N LEU A 107 -19.74 10.00 9.61
CA LEU A 107 -21.00 9.90 8.88
C LEU A 107 -20.95 10.69 7.57
N TRP A 108 -20.58 11.97 7.64
CA TRP A 108 -20.42 12.82 6.46
C TRP A 108 -19.44 12.22 5.43
N GLY A 109 -18.27 11.75 5.90
CA GLY A 109 -17.27 11.13 5.02
C GLY A 109 -17.79 9.85 4.36
N LEU A 110 -18.48 8.98 5.10
CA LEU A 110 -19.08 7.76 4.57
C LEU A 110 -20.18 8.03 3.54
N LEU A 111 -21.05 9.02 3.82
CA LEU A 111 -22.10 9.46 2.90
C LEU A 111 -21.51 10.05 1.61
N LYS A 112 -20.49 10.91 1.73
CA LYS A 112 -19.78 11.51 0.59
C LYS A 112 -19.15 10.45 -0.32
N LEU A 113 -18.74 9.32 0.25
CA LEU A 113 -18.16 8.20 -0.48
C LEU A 113 -19.22 7.21 -1.03
N GLY A 114 -20.51 7.52 -0.91
CA GLY A 114 -21.61 6.73 -1.48
C GLY A 114 -22.11 5.59 -0.59
N THR A 115 -21.79 5.60 0.71
CA THR A 115 -22.33 4.58 1.64
C THR A 115 -23.80 4.87 1.94
N PRO A 116 -24.70 3.87 1.90
CA PRO A 116 -26.08 4.03 2.36
C PRO A 116 -26.17 4.56 3.78
N LYS A 117 -27.08 5.51 4.03
CA LYS A 117 -27.23 6.22 5.32
C LYS A 117 -27.35 5.28 6.52
N TRP A 118 -28.12 4.20 6.39
CA TRP A 118 -28.32 3.22 7.46
C TRP A 118 -27.04 2.48 7.86
N ILE A 119 -26.17 2.14 6.90
CA ILE A 119 -24.85 1.55 7.17
C ILE A 119 -23.94 2.62 7.77
N ALA A 120 -23.94 3.82 7.18
CA ALA A 120 -23.06 4.90 7.58
C ALA A 120 -23.30 5.32 9.04
N ASP A 121 -24.56 5.42 9.46
CA ASP A 121 -24.90 5.75 10.85
C ASP A 121 -24.45 4.65 11.83
N LYS A 122 -24.73 3.38 11.49
CA LYS A 122 -24.32 2.22 12.31
C LYS A 122 -22.80 2.15 12.50
N VAL A 123 -22.04 2.33 11.42
CA VAL A 123 -20.57 2.21 11.42
C VAL A 123 -19.88 3.46 11.98
N SER A 124 -20.49 4.65 11.87
CA SER A 124 -19.89 5.91 12.34
C SER A 124 -19.63 5.93 13.86
N GLY A 125 -20.42 5.19 14.65
CA GLY A 125 -20.25 5.06 16.09
C GLY A 125 -19.07 4.16 16.51
N TRP A 126 -18.51 3.37 15.59
CA TRP A 126 -17.47 2.38 15.90
C TRP A 126 -16.09 3.05 16.01
N GLY A 127 -15.77 3.58 17.19
CA GLY A 127 -14.50 4.27 17.47
C GLY A 127 -13.26 3.44 17.17
N ASP A 128 -13.08 2.34 17.90
CA ASP A 128 -11.86 1.54 17.86
C ASP A 128 -11.96 0.27 17.01
N HIS A 129 -13.15 -0.07 16.49
CA HIS A 129 -13.34 -1.20 15.57
C HIS A 129 -12.98 -0.88 14.11
N TYR A 130 -11.95 -0.06 13.90
CA TYR A 130 -11.50 0.36 12.56
C TYR A 130 -10.98 -0.80 11.70
N GLN A 131 -10.59 -1.92 12.33
CA GLN A 131 -10.19 -3.12 11.60
C GLN A 131 -11.36 -3.68 10.77
N LEU A 132 -12.59 -3.66 11.30
CA LEU A 132 -13.79 -4.10 10.59
C LEU A 132 -14.19 -3.12 9.47
N VAL A 133 -13.98 -1.82 9.67
CA VAL A 133 -14.22 -0.79 8.65
C VAL A 133 -13.21 -0.89 7.50
N ALA A 134 -11.97 -1.28 7.79
CA ALA A 134 -10.91 -1.41 6.80
C ALA A 134 -10.95 -2.74 6.03
N LEU A 135 -11.57 -3.80 6.60
CA LEU A 135 -11.62 -5.15 6.04
C LEU A 135 -12.80 -5.33 5.08
N HIS A 136 -12.55 -5.02 3.81
CA HIS A 136 -13.19 -5.62 2.62
C HIS A 136 -14.72 -5.47 2.39
N ARG A 137 -15.58 -5.33 3.40
CA ARG A 137 -17.04 -5.28 3.22
C ARG A 137 -17.55 -3.92 2.74
N MET A 138 -16.72 -2.89 2.84
CA MET A 138 -16.93 -1.55 2.24
C MET A 138 -16.20 -1.46 0.89
N ARG A 139 -16.62 -2.27 -0.09
CA ARG A 139 -16.00 -2.33 -1.43
C ARG A 139 -16.40 -1.16 -2.34
N LEU A 140 -17.44 -0.38 -1.98
CA LEU A 140 -18.00 0.67 -2.85
C LEU A 140 -17.33 2.05 -2.73
N VAL A 141 -16.53 2.28 -1.70
CA VAL A 141 -16.28 3.65 -1.21
C VAL A 141 -14.92 4.22 -1.65
N VAL A 142 -13.92 3.39 -1.94
CA VAL A 142 -12.53 3.88 -2.17
C VAL A 142 -11.96 3.47 -3.55
N SER A 143 -12.70 2.69 -4.35
CA SER A 143 -12.23 2.25 -5.66
C SER A 143 -12.43 3.27 -6.79
N LEU A 144 -13.26 4.30 -6.59
CA LEU A 144 -13.63 5.24 -7.66
C LEU A 144 -12.63 6.40 -7.84
N SER A 145 -11.96 6.86 -6.77
CA SER A 145 -11.04 8.00 -6.87
C SER A 145 -9.60 7.61 -7.23
N TRP A 146 -9.16 6.38 -6.97
CA TRP A 146 -7.77 5.95 -7.23
C TRP A 146 -7.54 5.32 -8.60
N ARG A 147 -8.60 5.16 -9.40
CA ARG A 147 -8.52 4.56 -10.74
C ARG A 147 -8.21 5.57 -11.85
N GLN A 148 -8.12 6.86 -11.52
CA GLN A 148 -7.91 7.97 -12.46
C GLN A 148 -6.53 8.64 -12.32
N THR A 149 -5.61 8.12 -11.50
CA THR A 149 -4.34 8.81 -11.22
C THR A 149 -3.11 7.89 -11.16
N ILE A 150 -3.19 6.74 -11.85
CA ILE A 150 -2.03 5.93 -12.23
C ILE A 150 -2.17 5.62 -13.71
#